data_AF-A0A416ZLU8-F1
#
_entry.id   AF-A0A416ZLU8-F1
#
_cell.length_a   1.000
_cell.length_b   1.000
_cell.length_c   1.000
_cell.angle_alpha   90.00
_cell.angle_beta   90.00
_cell.angle_gamma   90.00
#
_symmetry.space_group_name_H-M   'P 1'
#
loop_
_entity.id
_entity.type
_entity.pdbx_description
1 polymer ?
#
loop_
_entity_poly.entity_id
_entity_poly.type
_entity_poly.pdbx_seq_one_letter_code
_entity_poly.pdbx_strand_id
1 'polypeptide(L)'
;MIGAVSGSSYVEIENVSAFTADMKNSTTTSVGGLVGKLNDGFLNVGNVTLATADGNDLGSTNPKVPANDTDQVEGHGGLIGHLVKGVLRLHGETNLENQKITTAYNHVGQIVGFNENGLIYALGNGNGLDADGKGWSLTRYSGTDRGGSDIGNWGAVIRLGGNLSEGEDGVFTFDEVAHTVTINSSVENETKADINGANQFAAYALAFEFSMTDTGKTEALNLKSKVDRDQDQTVNLTGDVKLTNTGIIGIGKDNVEKGKAHQFKGTLDGGNYTITLDIGAAYGKNSSGDDYAAGQLYAKRSDQRDTHYSLALIPFARDITISNLTIDGNVICKIPKTVNQEVKDIKYPAFVAGAIGLASGKTKFNHVTVNTKSSVTEEATDAKKLLAWQGGFLARCEGSTLTFTDCTWGNTASLEDKRNTDNHRIGGLAAEVMGGCTVTVSNTTLSGSITSASQSNANVGGLIAVSRGEDSNSKAKPSTIEISELSVNGETVTTSSAQQPTAVCWATSGRIRMLSLLRMPE
;
A
#
# COMPACT_ATOMS: atom_id res chain seq x y z
N MET A 1 -25.84 -2.71 -18.55
CA MET A 1 -24.84 -3.75 -18.23
C MET A 1 -24.05 -4.06 -19.48
N ILE A 2 -22.75 -3.77 -19.48
CA ILE A 2 -21.82 -4.07 -20.55
C ILE A 2 -21.04 -5.32 -20.14
N GLY A 3 -21.06 -6.37 -20.95
CA GLY A 3 -20.34 -7.61 -20.64
C GLY A 3 -18.82 -7.40 -20.63
N ALA A 4 -18.29 -6.81 -21.71
CA ALA A 4 -16.88 -6.45 -21.80
C ALA A 4 -16.66 -5.19 -22.65
N VAL A 5 -15.61 -4.45 -22.31
CA VAL A 5 -15.07 -3.33 -23.11
C VAL A 5 -13.63 -3.69 -23.50
N SER A 6 -13.21 -3.38 -24.73
CA SER A 6 -11.90 -3.82 -25.28
C SER A 6 -11.39 -2.88 -26.36
N GLY A 7 -10.07 -2.89 -26.59
CA GLY A 7 -9.42 -2.08 -27.62
C GLY A 7 -9.47 -0.57 -27.31
N SER A 8 -9.40 0.26 -28.35
CA SER A 8 -9.50 1.72 -28.27
C SER A 8 -10.95 2.23 -28.04
N SER A 9 -11.73 1.53 -27.21
CA SER A 9 -13.12 1.92 -26.92
C SER A 9 -13.17 3.08 -25.93
N TYR A 10 -14.11 3.99 -26.16
CA TYR A 10 -14.54 5.00 -25.18
C TYR A 10 -15.98 4.75 -24.75
N VAL A 11 -16.24 4.81 -23.45
CA VAL A 11 -17.58 4.65 -22.87
C VAL A 11 -17.82 5.78 -21.87
N GLU A 12 -18.80 6.62 -22.18
CA GLU A 12 -19.34 7.63 -21.27
C GLU A 12 -20.53 7.03 -20.48
N ILE A 13 -20.51 7.16 -19.16
CA ILE A 13 -21.61 6.72 -18.30
C ILE A 13 -22.07 7.89 -17.43
N GLU A 14 -23.31 8.33 -17.65
CA GLU A 14 -23.88 9.48 -16.96
C GLU A 14 -25.27 9.19 -16.40
N ASN A 15 -25.47 9.55 -15.13
CA ASN A 15 -26.74 9.46 -14.41
C ASN A 15 -27.36 8.05 -14.45
N VAL A 16 -26.56 7.03 -14.15
CA VAL A 16 -26.97 5.62 -14.21
C VAL A 16 -27.13 5.03 -12.82
N SER A 17 -28.21 4.28 -12.61
CA SER A 17 -28.38 3.43 -11.43
C SER A 17 -28.30 1.96 -11.81
N ALA A 18 -27.55 1.17 -11.05
CA ALA A 18 -27.42 -0.26 -11.25
C ALA A 18 -27.52 -1.05 -9.95
N PHE A 19 -28.08 -2.25 -10.08
CA PHE A 19 -28.31 -3.18 -8.98
C PHE A 19 -27.66 -4.52 -9.32
N THR A 20 -26.73 -4.96 -8.48
CA THR A 20 -26.11 -6.28 -8.62
C THR A 20 -27.02 -7.30 -7.92
N ALA A 21 -27.70 -8.15 -8.70
CA ALA A 21 -28.84 -8.95 -8.22
C ALA A 21 -28.52 -10.40 -7.81
N ASP A 22 -27.58 -11.07 -8.47
CA ASP A 22 -27.13 -12.43 -8.13
C ASP A 22 -25.75 -12.65 -8.74
N MET A 23 -24.75 -12.84 -7.88
CA MET A 23 -23.41 -13.21 -8.31
C MET A 23 -23.26 -14.71 -8.14
N LYS A 24 -23.81 -15.46 -9.10
CA LYS A 24 -23.67 -16.92 -9.08
C LYS A 24 -22.19 -17.29 -9.06
N ASN A 25 -21.81 -18.13 -8.10
CA ASN A 25 -20.46 -18.64 -7.86
C ASN A 25 -19.80 -19.17 -9.13
N SER A 26 -19.11 -18.30 -9.86
CA SER A 26 -18.19 -18.67 -10.93
C SER A 26 -16.84 -18.04 -10.60
N THR A 27 -15.85 -18.89 -10.39
CA THR A 27 -14.45 -18.46 -10.23
C THR A 27 -13.88 -17.87 -11.54
N THR A 28 -14.61 -18.00 -12.65
CA THR A 28 -14.18 -17.60 -13.99
C THR A 28 -15.08 -16.54 -14.61
N THR A 29 -15.87 -15.81 -13.80
CA THR A 29 -16.72 -14.74 -14.31
C THR A 29 -16.43 -13.46 -13.56
N SER A 30 -16.06 -12.41 -14.30
CA SER A 30 -16.02 -11.05 -13.77
C SER A 30 -17.43 -10.46 -13.71
N VAL A 31 -17.83 -10.00 -12.53
CA VAL A 31 -19.16 -9.45 -12.26
C VAL A 31 -19.03 -7.99 -11.83
N GLY A 32 -19.55 -7.08 -12.65
CA GLY A 32 -19.67 -5.66 -12.32
C GLY A 32 -21.11 -5.18 -12.47
N GLY A 33 -21.53 -4.23 -11.62
CA GLY A 33 -22.87 -3.65 -11.71
C GLY A 33 -23.10 -2.85 -13.01
N LEU A 34 -22.04 -2.29 -13.61
CA LEU A 34 -22.11 -1.66 -14.93
C LEU A 34 -21.30 -2.39 -15.98
N VAL A 35 -20.08 -2.80 -15.67
CA VAL A 35 -19.15 -3.45 -16.61
C VAL A 35 -18.60 -4.74 -16.03
N GLY A 36 -18.80 -5.87 -16.71
CA GLY A 36 -18.22 -7.15 -16.30
C GLY A 36 -16.69 -7.11 -16.32
N LYS A 37 -16.12 -6.87 -17.51
CA LYS A 37 -14.66 -6.81 -17.71
C LYS A 37 -14.22 -5.66 -18.62
N LEU A 38 -13.28 -4.84 -18.17
CA LEU A 38 -12.57 -3.86 -19.00
C LEU A 38 -11.22 -4.46 -19.41
N ASN A 39 -11.14 -4.99 -20.63
CA ASN A 39 -9.90 -5.57 -21.16
C ASN A 39 -8.91 -4.46 -21.60
N ASP A 40 -9.42 -3.39 -22.19
CA ASP A 40 -8.72 -2.15 -22.55
C ASP A 40 -9.78 -1.11 -22.95
N GLY A 41 -9.41 0.16 -22.92
CA GLY A 41 -10.26 1.29 -23.28
C GLY A 41 -10.41 2.29 -22.15
N PHE A 42 -11.29 3.26 -22.37
CA PHE A 42 -11.51 4.37 -21.47
C PHE A 42 -12.98 4.43 -21.05
N LEU A 43 -13.24 4.26 -19.75
CA LEU A 43 -14.51 4.55 -19.11
C LEU A 43 -14.41 5.90 -18.40
N ASN A 44 -15.20 6.86 -18.86
CA ASN A 44 -15.43 8.12 -18.15
C ASN A 44 -16.83 8.04 -17.52
N VAL A 45 -16.86 8.09 -16.18
CA VAL A 45 -18.05 7.77 -15.39
C VAL A 45 -18.37 8.94 -14.47
N GLY A 46 -19.52 9.56 -14.74
CA GLY A 46 -20.09 10.61 -13.91
C GLY A 46 -21.01 10.07 -12.82
N ASN A 47 -22.21 10.64 -12.72
CA ASN A 47 -23.14 10.32 -11.64
C ASN A 47 -23.62 8.87 -11.73
N VAL A 48 -23.33 8.07 -10.71
CA VAL A 48 -23.79 6.68 -10.61
C VAL A 48 -24.31 6.34 -9.23
N THR A 49 -25.38 5.54 -9.17
CA THR A 49 -25.86 4.91 -7.94
C THR A 49 -25.77 3.40 -8.08
N LEU A 50 -24.96 2.78 -7.25
CA LEU A 50 -24.69 1.35 -7.30
C LEU A 50 -25.17 0.72 -6.01
N ALA A 51 -25.95 -0.36 -6.12
CA ALA A 51 -26.49 -1.07 -4.97
C ALA A 51 -26.41 -2.58 -5.16
N THR A 52 -26.43 -3.32 -4.06
CA THR A 52 -26.68 -4.76 -4.07
C THR A 52 -28.17 -4.99 -3.88
N ALA A 53 -28.78 -5.93 -4.62
CA ALA A 53 -30.19 -6.26 -4.41
C ALA A 53 -30.41 -6.83 -2.99
N ASP A 54 -31.62 -6.69 -2.46
CA ASP A 54 -31.95 -7.11 -1.09
C ASP A 54 -31.50 -8.55 -0.79
N GLY A 55 -30.77 -8.72 0.31
CA GLY A 55 -30.22 -10.02 0.72
C GLY A 55 -28.95 -10.46 -0.02
N ASN A 56 -28.47 -9.67 -0.99
CA ASN A 56 -27.19 -9.91 -1.67
C ASN A 56 -26.06 -9.06 -1.08
N ASP A 57 -24.84 -9.47 -1.41
CA ASP A 57 -23.60 -8.89 -0.92
C ASP A 57 -22.50 -9.18 -1.94
N LEU A 58 -21.66 -8.17 -2.25
CA LEU A 58 -20.53 -8.33 -3.17
C LEU A 58 -19.47 -9.31 -2.63
N GLY A 59 -19.37 -9.44 -1.31
CA GLY A 59 -18.54 -10.43 -0.63
C GLY A 59 -19.22 -11.78 -0.40
N SER A 60 -20.47 -11.98 -0.85
CA SER A 60 -21.19 -13.22 -0.60
C SER A 60 -20.64 -14.36 -1.45
N THR A 61 -20.38 -15.48 -0.79
CA THR A 61 -20.06 -16.75 -1.42
C THR A 61 -21.09 -17.74 -0.93
N ASN A 62 -21.81 -18.42 -1.83
CA ASN A 62 -22.79 -19.42 -1.43
C ASN A 62 -22.16 -20.40 -0.42
N PRO A 63 -22.77 -20.68 0.75
CA PRO A 63 -22.22 -21.59 1.77
C PRO A 63 -21.97 -23.03 1.28
N LYS A 64 -22.39 -23.37 0.05
CA LYS A 64 -22.08 -24.64 -0.62
C LYS A 64 -20.73 -24.68 -1.34
N VAL A 65 -20.03 -23.56 -1.51
CA VAL A 65 -18.64 -23.52 -1.97
C VAL A 65 -17.75 -23.42 -0.74
N PRO A 66 -16.81 -24.37 -0.54
CA PRO A 66 -15.96 -24.33 0.64
C PRO A 66 -15.08 -23.07 0.58
N ALA A 67 -14.88 -22.43 1.74
CA ALA A 67 -14.30 -21.08 1.92
C ALA A 67 -12.86 -20.89 1.39
N ASN A 68 -12.29 -21.91 0.75
CA ASN A 68 -10.96 -21.95 0.16
C ASN A 68 -10.92 -21.59 -1.34
N ASP A 69 -12.06 -21.43 -2.02
CA ASP A 69 -12.13 -21.05 -3.45
C ASP A 69 -12.52 -19.59 -3.72
N THR A 70 -12.77 -18.80 -2.67
CA THR A 70 -13.43 -17.49 -2.79
C THR A 70 -12.47 -16.34 -3.10
N ASP A 71 -11.17 -16.55 -2.93
CA ASP A 71 -10.12 -15.66 -3.45
C ASP A 71 -9.79 -15.90 -4.93
N GLN A 72 -10.47 -16.87 -5.58
CA GLN A 72 -10.28 -17.20 -6.99
C GLN A 72 -11.39 -16.63 -7.90
N VAL A 73 -12.13 -15.61 -7.47
CA VAL A 73 -13.07 -14.94 -8.39
C VAL A 73 -12.30 -14.09 -9.38
N GLU A 74 -12.74 -14.07 -10.65
CA GLU A 74 -12.13 -13.23 -11.68
C GLU A 74 -12.37 -11.73 -11.44
N GLY A 75 -13.27 -11.36 -10.52
CA GLY A 75 -13.46 -10.00 -10.03
C GLY A 75 -14.92 -9.65 -9.75
N HIS A 76 -15.26 -9.24 -8.53
CA HIS A 76 -16.58 -8.73 -8.16
C HIS A 76 -16.50 -7.24 -7.80
N GLY A 77 -17.05 -6.40 -8.67
CA GLY A 77 -17.07 -4.96 -8.51
C GLY A 77 -18.48 -4.40 -8.44
N GLY A 78 -18.67 -3.35 -7.66
CA GLY A 78 -19.89 -2.57 -7.78
C GLY A 78 -20.02 -1.88 -9.15
N LEU A 79 -18.91 -1.33 -9.68
CA LEU A 79 -18.87 -0.69 -11.00
C LEU A 79 -18.29 -1.64 -12.06
N ILE A 80 -17.04 -2.06 -11.88
CA ILE A 80 -16.29 -2.92 -12.81
C ILE A 80 -15.88 -4.22 -12.11
N GLY A 81 -16.25 -5.37 -12.65
CA GLY A 81 -15.82 -6.67 -12.10
C GLY A 81 -14.30 -6.84 -12.17
N HIS A 82 -13.74 -6.75 -13.38
CA HIS A 82 -12.31 -6.91 -13.64
C HIS A 82 -11.79 -5.84 -14.60
N LEU A 83 -10.80 -5.07 -14.15
CA LEU A 83 -10.02 -4.11 -14.91
C LEU A 83 -8.64 -4.70 -15.26
N VAL A 84 -8.46 -5.14 -16.51
CA VAL A 84 -7.18 -5.70 -17.00
C VAL A 84 -6.18 -4.56 -17.25
N LYS A 85 -6.57 -3.62 -18.11
CA LYS A 85 -5.83 -2.38 -18.42
C LYS A 85 -6.79 -1.34 -18.98
N GLY A 86 -6.30 -0.11 -19.16
CA GLY A 86 -7.09 1.02 -19.63
C GLY A 86 -7.27 2.07 -18.54
N VAL A 87 -8.31 2.89 -18.69
CA VAL A 87 -8.58 4.03 -17.81
C VAL A 87 -10.00 3.98 -17.28
N LEU A 88 -10.16 4.14 -15.97
CA LEU A 88 -11.39 4.52 -15.31
C LEU A 88 -11.22 5.91 -14.70
N ARG A 89 -11.94 6.89 -15.26
CA ARG A 89 -12.02 8.26 -14.74
C ARG A 89 -13.37 8.49 -14.09
N LEU A 90 -13.37 8.96 -12.85
CA LEU A 90 -14.56 9.20 -12.05
C LEU A 90 -14.80 10.70 -11.83
N HIS A 91 -16.03 11.15 -12.03
CA HIS A 91 -16.48 12.50 -11.67
C HIS A 91 -17.94 12.49 -11.20
N GLY A 92 -18.44 13.62 -10.72
CA GLY A 92 -19.77 13.71 -10.15
C GLY A 92 -19.93 12.87 -8.88
N GLU A 93 -21.11 12.29 -8.67
CA GLU A 93 -21.42 11.51 -7.48
C GLU A 93 -21.40 10.00 -7.75
N THR A 94 -20.60 9.27 -6.98
CA THR A 94 -20.68 7.81 -6.89
C THR A 94 -21.35 7.44 -5.57
N ASN A 95 -22.59 6.96 -5.64
CA ASN A 95 -23.37 6.57 -4.47
C ASN A 95 -23.35 5.06 -4.27
N LEU A 96 -22.75 4.61 -3.15
CA LEU A 96 -22.63 3.21 -2.73
C LEU A 96 -23.39 2.93 -1.42
N GLU A 97 -24.31 3.81 -1.01
CA GLU A 97 -25.00 3.76 0.28
C GLU A 97 -25.66 2.39 0.57
N ASN A 98 -26.17 1.74 -0.48
CA ASN A 98 -26.85 0.46 -0.42
C ASN A 98 -26.03 -0.69 -1.04
N GLN A 99 -24.71 -0.51 -1.19
CA GLN A 99 -23.83 -1.53 -1.75
C GLN A 99 -22.98 -2.19 -0.67
N LYS A 100 -23.37 -3.41 -0.34
CA LYS A 100 -22.83 -4.16 0.80
C LYS A 100 -21.62 -5.03 0.42
N ILE A 101 -20.61 -5.03 1.29
CA ILE A 101 -19.50 -6.00 1.34
C ILE A 101 -19.43 -6.55 2.78
N THR A 102 -19.87 -7.78 3.06
CA THR A 102 -19.71 -8.35 4.43
C THR A 102 -18.35 -9.00 4.67
N THR A 103 -17.68 -9.35 3.59
CA THR A 103 -16.45 -10.14 3.58
C THR A 103 -15.53 -9.61 2.49
N ALA A 104 -14.29 -9.25 2.82
CA ALA A 104 -13.30 -8.98 1.78
C ALA A 104 -12.58 -10.23 1.31
N TYR A 105 -12.36 -10.21 0.02
CA TYR A 105 -11.45 -11.06 -0.72
C TYR A 105 -10.58 -10.17 -1.60
N ASN A 106 -9.48 -10.72 -2.12
CA ASN A 106 -8.52 -9.96 -2.94
C ASN A 106 -9.17 -9.34 -4.18
N HIS A 107 -10.21 -9.95 -4.75
CA HIS A 107 -10.81 -9.51 -6.01
C HIS A 107 -12.25 -8.99 -5.82
N VAL A 108 -12.54 -8.40 -4.66
CA VAL A 108 -13.86 -7.85 -4.32
C VAL A 108 -13.73 -6.40 -3.87
N GLY A 109 -14.39 -5.49 -4.59
CA GLY A 109 -14.38 -4.06 -4.30
C GLY A 109 -15.69 -3.38 -4.70
N GLN A 110 -15.96 -2.22 -4.11
CA GLN A 110 -17.17 -1.45 -4.33
C GLN A 110 -17.13 -0.69 -5.65
N ILE A 111 -15.93 -0.34 -6.12
CA ILE A 111 -15.73 0.29 -7.43
C ILE A 111 -15.20 -0.78 -8.39
N VAL A 112 -14.01 -1.30 -8.12
CA VAL A 112 -13.37 -2.32 -8.98
C VAL A 112 -13.10 -3.59 -8.17
N GLY A 113 -13.53 -4.74 -8.69
CA GLY A 113 -13.25 -6.03 -8.07
C GLY A 113 -11.77 -6.40 -8.13
N PHE A 114 -11.27 -6.62 -9.34
CA PHE A 114 -9.87 -6.96 -9.62
C PHE A 114 -9.27 -5.94 -10.59
N ASN A 115 -8.16 -5.29 -10.22
CA ASN A 115 -7.39 -4.40 -11.07
C ASN A 115 -5.99 -4.98 -11.33
N GLU A 116 -5.73 -5.50 -12.53
CA GLU A 116 -4.39 -5.95 -12.91
C GLU A 116 -3.50 -4.73 -13.16
N ASN A 117 -3.87 -3.90 -14.15
CA ASN A 117 -3.04 -2.80 -14.61
C ASN A 117 -3.82 -1.65 -15.26
N GLY A 118 -5.00 -1.32 -14.76
CA GLY A 118 -5.73 -0.12 -15.15
C GLY A 118 -5.42 1.08 -14.27
N LEU A 119 -5.46 2.27 -14.88
CA LEU A 119 -5.45 3.54 -14.17
C LEU A 119 -6.86 3.84 -13.65
N ILE A 120 -7.00 4.04 -12.33
CA ILE A 120 -8.27 4.43 -11.71
C ILE A 120 -8.06 5.77 -11.00
N TYR A 121 -8.71 6.82 -11.48
CA TYR A 121 -8.60 8.15 -10.87
C TYR A 121 -9.91 8.94 -10.88
N ALA A 122 -9.99 9.96 -10.02
CA ALA A 122 -11.16 10.78 -9.81
C ALA A 122 -10.83 12.28 -9.77
N LEU A 123 -11.72 13.13 -10.31
CA LEU A 123 -11.54 14.58 -10.38
C LEU A 123 -11.70 15.33 -9.04
N GLY A 124 -11.83 14.62 -7.92
CA GLY A 124 -12.04 15.23 -6.60
C GLY A 124 -11.42 14.41 -5.48
N ASN A 125 -11.57 14.89 -4.25
CA ASN A 125 -11.02 14.24 -3.05
C ASN A 125 -11.92 13.11 -2.50
N GLY A 126 -13.10 12.91 -3.07
CA GLY A 126 -14.09 11.91 -2.67
C GLY A 126 -14.96 12.29 -1.47
N ASN A 127 -14.63 13.32 -0.70
CA ASN A 127 -15.38 13.73 0.49
C ASN A 127 -16.59 14.61 0.17
N GLY A 128 -16.60 15.24 -1.00
CA GLY A 128 -17.65 16.14 -1.46
C GLY A 128 -17.36 16.64 -2.87
N LEU A 129 -18.39 17.24 -3.48
CA LEU A 129 -18.21 18.01 -4.71
C LEU A 129 -17.64 19.39 -4.36
N ASP A 130 -17.01 20.02 -5.35
CA ASP A 130 -16.56 21.39 -5.25
C ASP A 130 -17.76 22.36 -5.19
N ALA A 131 -17.50 23.62 -4.85
CA ALA A 131 -18.55 24.63 -4.65
C ALA A 131 -19.42 24.88 -5.90
N ASP A 132 -18.90 24.61 -7.10
CA ASP A 132 -19.60 24.70 -8.37
C ASP A 132 -20.26 23.37 -8.81
N GLY A 133 -20.26 22.37 -7.93
CA GLY A 133 -20.84 21.04 -8.19
C GLY A 133 -19.95 20.12 -9.03
N LYS A 134 -18.71 20.52 -9.32
CA LYS A 134 -17.73 19.69 -10.05
C LYS A 134 -16.91 18.81 -9.11
N GLY A 135 -15.97 18.06 -9.69
CA GLY A 135 -15.09 17.15 -8.97
C GLY A 135 -15.70 15.76 -8.84
N TRP A 136 -15.41 15.08 -7.74
CA TRP A 136 -15.94 13.74 -7.45
C TRP A 136 -16.22 13.56 -5.96
N SER A 137 -17.40 13.00 -5.65
CA SER A 137 -17.78 12.61 -4.30
C SER A 137 -18.20 11.15 -4.24
N LEU A 138 -17.85 10.48 -3.14
CA LEU A 138 -18.16 9.10 -2.87
C LEU A 138 -19.06 9.01 -1.64
N THR A 139 -20.25 8.44 -1.78
CA THR A 139 -21.09 8.08 -0.63
C THR A 139 -20.82 6.62 -0.27
N ARG A 140 -20.33 6.38 0.95
CA ARG A 140 -20.05 5.03 1.45
C ARG A 140 -21.33 4.30 1.88
N TYR A 141 -21.23 2.98 1.96
CA TYR A 141 -22.24 2.12 2.57
C TYR A 141 -22.60 2.62 3.98
N SER A 142 -23.88 2.75 4.28
CA SER A 142 -24.37 3.33 5.56
C SER A 142 -24.79 2.30 6.60
N GLY A 143 -24.77 1.01 6.27
CA GLY A 143 -25.11 -0.06 7.20
C GLY A 143 -24.00 -0.38 8.20
N THR A 144 -24.29 -1.25 9.16
CA THR A 144 -23.37 -1.65 10.24
C THR A 144 -22.43 -2.79 9.88
N ASP A 145 -22.53 -3.33 8.67
CA ASP A 145 -21.59 -4.34 8.18
C ASP A 145 -20.22 -3.71 7.88
N ARG A 146 -19.27 -4.53 7.42
CA ARG A 146 -17.90 -4.11 7.10
C ARG A 146 -17.89 -2.84 6.22
N GLY A 147 -17.03 -1.88 6.58
CA GLY A 147 -16.69 -0.73 5.74
C GLY A 147 -15.97 -1.19 4.47
N GLY A 148 -16.53 -0.87 3.32
CA GLY A 148 -16.16 -1.47 2.04
C GLY A 148 -14.74 -1.13 1.54
N SER A 149 -14.27 -1.91 0.56
CA SER A 149 -13.03 -1.74 -0.21
C SER A 149 -13.31 -1.09 -1.55
N ASP A 150 -12.52 -0.10 -1.97
CA ASP A 150 -12.73 0.56 -3.27
C ASP A 150 -12.28 -0.34 -4.42
N ILE A 151 -11.06 -0.85 -4.30
CA ILE A 151 -10.40 -1.70 -5.29
C ILE A 151 -9.87 -2.92 -4.56
N GLY A 152 -10.40 -4.11 -4.89
CA GLY A 152 -10.14 -5.33 -4.12
C GLY A 152 -8.65 -5.62 -3.87
N ASN A 153 -7.79 -5.43 -4.87
CA ASN A 153 -6.37 -5.80 -4.82
C ASN A 153 -5.38 -4.62 -4.91
N TRP A 154 -5.86 -3.37 -4.85
CA TRP A 154 -5.05 -2.16 -5.08
C TRP A 154 -5.28 -1.08 -3.99
N GLY A 155 -6.31 -1.21 -3.14
CA GLY A 155 -6.52 -0.32 -2.00
C GLY A 155 -7.43 0.87 -2.30
N ALA A 156 -6.95 1.89 -3.02
CA ALA A 156 -7.65 3.18 -3.14
C ALA A 156 -7.65 3.82 -4.54
N VAL A 157 -8.66 4.65 -4.81
CA VAL A 157 -8.74 5.47 -6.03
C VAL A 157 -7.76 6.64 -5.94
N ILE A 158 -7.09 6.95 -7.05
CA ILE A 158 -6.27 8.16 -7.17
C ILE A 158 -7.19 9.37 -7.24
N ARG A 159 -6.98 10.35 -6.38
CA ARG A 159 -7.87 11.48 -6.17
C ARG A 159 -7.12 12.75 -6.48
N LEU A 160 -7.65 13.55 -7.41
CA LEU A 160 -6.99 14.79 -7.78
C LEU A 160 -7.07 15.82 -6.65
N GLY A 161 -8.29 16.09 -6.19
CA GLY A 161 -8.53 16.93 -5.02
C GLY A 161 -7.79 18.27 -5.11
N GLY A 162 -7.14 18.67 -4.01
CA GLY A 162 -6.40 19.94 -3.96
C GLY A 162 -4.90 19.84 -4.25
N ASN A 163 -4.34 18.63 -4.31
CA ASN A 163 -2.88 18.42 -4.40
C ASN A 163 -2.42 17.91 -5.77
N LEU A 164 -3.32 17.29 -6.54
CA LEU A 164 -3.07 16.88 -7.91
C LEU A 164 -4.09 17.52 -8.85
N SER A 165 -3.77 17.59 -10.13
CA SER A 165 -4.65 18.19 -11.13
C SER A 165 -4.62 17.47 -12.47
N GLU A 166 -5.66 17.68 -13.27
CA GLU A 166 -5.68 17.36 -14.69
C GLU A 166 -5.33 18.63 -15.48
N GLY A 167 -4.66 18.48 -16.62
CA GLY A 167 -4.15 19.57 -17.46
C GLY A 167 -2.69 19.35 -17.85
N GLU A 168 -2.12 20.25 -18.66
CA GLU A 168 -0.74 20.09 -19.17
C GLU A 168 0.32 20.08 -18.06
N ASP A 169 0.08 20.85 -16.99
CA ASP A 169 0.91 20.92 -15.78
C ASP A 169 0.44 19.96 -14.66
N GLY A 170 -0.64 19.22 -14.92
CA GLY A 170 -1.21 18.25 -14.00
C GLY A 170 -0.49 16.91 -14.02
N VAL A 171 -0.89 15.99 -13.15
CA VAL A 171 -0.45 14.58 -13.19
C VAL A 171 -0.97 13.87 -14.45
N PHE A 172 -2.18 14.24 -14.90
CA PHE A 172 -2.83 13.67 -16.08
C PHE A 172 -3.21 14.76 -17.08
N THR A 173 -3.20 14.42 -18.37
CA THR A 173 -3.87 15.19 -19.42
C THR A 173 -4.90 14.30 -20.09
N PHE A 174 -6.17 14.66 -19.98
CA PHE A 174 -7.26 14.03 -20.73
C PHE A 174 -7.41 14.73 -22.08
N ASP A 175 -7.22 13.99 -23.16
CA ASP A 175 -7.54 14.41 -24.51
C ASP A 175 -8.98 13.99 -24.85
N GLU A 176 -9.89 14.97 -24.86
CA GLU A 176 -11.31 14.75 -25.16
C GLU A 176 -11.57 14.29 -26.60
N VAL A 177 -10.69 14.61 -27.55
CA VAL A 177 -10.88 14.27 -28.96
C VAL A 177 -10.36 12.86 -29.23
N ALA A 178 -9.19 12.54 -28.69
CA ALA A 178 -8.59 11.21 -28.83
C ALA A 178 -9.18 10.20 -27.86
N HIS A 179 -9.89 10.65 -26.82
CA HIS A 179 -10.35 9.84 -25.70
C HIS A 179 -9.20 9.04 -25.07
N THR A 180 -8.11 9.74 -24.74
CA THR A 180 -6.95 9.15 -24.07
C THR A 180 -6.54 9.97 -22.87
N VAL A 181 -5.89 9.33 -21.91
CA VAL A 181 -5.27 9.99 -20.76
C VAL A 181 -3.77 9.81 -20.84
N THR A 182 -3.02 10.89 -20.68
CA THR A 182 -1.57 10.87 -20.62
C THR A 182 -1.09 11.12 -19.20
N ILE A 183 -0.22 10.27 -18.67
CA ILE A 183 0.53 10.56 -17.45
C ILE A 183 1.69 11.49 -17.81
N ASN A 184 1.73 12.66 -17.17
CA ASN A 184 2.69 13.73 -17.46
C ASN A 184 4.02 13.55 -16.72
N SER A 185 4.56 12.34 -16.79
CA SER A 185 5.89 12.06 -16.25
C SER A 185 6.97 12.86 -16.99
N SER A 186 7.98 13.31 -16.25
CA SER A 186 9.14 14.04 -16.78
C SER A 186 10.41 13.27 -16.42
N VAL A 187 10.65 12.18 -17.15
CA VAL A 187 11.80 11.29 -16.95
C VAL A 187 12.77 11.43 -18.10
N GLU A 188 14.01 11.82 -17.78
CA GLU A 188 15.12 11.93 -18.70
C GLU A 188 15.81 10.58 -18.85
N ASN A 189 16.06 10.16 -20.10
CA ASN A 189 16.74 8.89 -20.42
C ASN A 189 16.13 7.67 -19.73
N GLU A 190 14.82 7.72 -19.44
CA GLU A 190 14.05 6.66 -18.79
C GLU A 190 14.50 6.30 -17.36
N THR A 191 15.45 7.04 -16.76
CA THR A 191 16.03 6.71 -15.44
C THR A 191 16.18 7.88 -14.48
N LYS A 192 16.10 9.13 -14.97
CA LYS A 192 16.32 10.32 -14.15
C LYS A 192 15.05 11.16 -14.04
N ALA A 193 14.66 11.51 -12.83
CA ALA A 193 13.50 12.39 -12.59
C ALA A 193 13.83 13.46 -11.56
N ASP A 194 13.47 14.70 -11.88
CA ASP A 194 13.54 15.84 -10.95
C ASP A 194 12.10 16.22 -10.56
N ILE A 195 11.79 16.14 -9.27
CA ILE A 195 10.43 16.25 -8.72
C ILE A 195 10.34 17.51 -7.87
N ASN A 196 9.43 18.42 -8.18
CA ASN A 196 9.24 19.67 -7.42
C ASN A 196 7.86 19.79 -6.73
N GLY A 197 7.08 18.70 -6.71
CA GLY A 197 5.74 18.72 -6.14
C GLY A 197 4.98 17.40 -6.31
N ALA A 198 3.73 17.40 -5.81
CA ALA A 198 2.87 16.23 -5.79
C ALA A 198 2.51 15.71 -7.20
N ASN A 199 2.22 16.59 -8.16
CA ASN A 199 1.94 16.20 -9.54
C ASN A 199 3.10 15.42 -10.17
N GLN A 200 4.32 15.94 -10.09
CA GLN A 200 5.52 15.28 -10.64
C GLN A 200 5.82 13.97 -9.92
N PHE A 201 5.66 13.93 -8.59
CA PHE A 201 5.86 12.70 -7.83
C PHE A 201 4.86 11.63 -8.25
N ALA A 202 3.57 11.96 -8.29
CA ALA A 202 2.51 11.05 -8.70
C ALA A 202 2.72 10.58 -10.14
N ALA A 203 3.07 11.49 -11.06
CA ALA A 203 3.33 11.15 -12.45
C ALA A 203 4.54 10.21 -12.59
N TYR A 204 5.62 10.43 -11.83
CA TYR A 204 6.77 9.53 -11.78
C TYR A 204 6.40 8.16 -11.22
N ALA A 205 5.71 8.10 -10.07
CA ALA A 205 5.29 6.86 -9.45
C ALA A 205 4.38 6.02 -10.36
N LEU A 206 3.44 6.67 -11.06
CA LEU A 206 2.55 6.01 -12.01
C LEU A 206 3.30 5.61 -13.28
N ALA A 207 4.22 6.41 -13.80
CA ALA A 207 5.05 6.01 -14.93
C ALA A 207 5.96 4.83 -14.58
N PHE A 208 6.54 4.81 -13.38
CA PHE A 208 7.27 3.64 -12.87
C PHE A 208 6.38 2.40 -12.95
N GLU A 209 5.12 2.49 -12.53
CA GLU A 209 4.19 1.37 -12.60
C GLU A 209 3.80 0.97 -14.03
N PHE A 210 3.43 1.93 -14.87
CA PHE A 210 2.82 1.67 -16.18
C PHE A 210 3.80 1.57 -17.37
N SER A 211 5.12 1.76 -17.19
CA SER A 211 6.08 1.82 -18.32
C SER A 211 6.36 0.49 -19.01
N MET A 212 6.34 -0.61 -18.28
CA MET A 212 6.53 -1.96 -18.82
C MET A 212 5.48 -2.88 -18.22
N THR A 213 4.35 -3.02 -18.89
CA THR A 213 3.22 -3.77 -18.33
C THR A 213 3.21 -5.17 -18.93
N ASP A 214 3.09 -6.19 -18.09
CA ASP A 214 2.97 -7.59 -18.54
C ASP A 214 1.67 -7.79 -19.36
N THR A 215 0.67 -6.91 -19.18
CA THR A 215 -0.60 -6.85 -19.94
C THR A 215 -0.49 -6.16 -21.31
N GLY A 216 0.69 -5.68 -21.67
CA GLY A 216 0.98 -4.98 -22.93
C GLY A 216 0.45 -3.54 -22.97
N LYS A 217 0.80 -2.82 -24.04
CA LYS A 217 0.39 -1.42 -24.25
C LYS A 217 -1.13 -1.29 -24.22
N THR A 218 -1.63 -0.23 -23.58
CA THR A 218 -3.03 0.16 -23.58
C THR A 218 -3.26 1.26 -24.61
N GLU A 219 -4.43 1.25 -25.23
CA GLU A 219 -4.82 2.24 -26.24
C GLU A 219 -5.32 3.55 -25.59
N ALA A 220 -5.86 3.48 -24.38
CA ALA A 220 -6.47 4.61 -23.68
C ALA A 220 -5.49 5.38 -22.77
N LEU A 221 -4.40 4.75 -22.34
CA LEU A 221 -3.43 5.35 -21.42
C LEU A 221 -2.07 5.52 -22.09
N ASN A 222 -1.58 6.74 -22.09
CA ASN A 222 -0.30 7.15 -22.62
C ASN A 222 0.65 7.58 -21.50
N LEU A 223 1.94 7.50 -21.76
CA LEU A 223 3.00 8.02 -20.91
C LEU A 223 3.76 9.10 -21.68
N LYS A 224 3.89 10.30 -21.10
CA LYS A 224 4.70 11.36 -21.69
C LYS A 224 6.18 10.96 -21.77
N SER A 225 6.68 10.30 -20.73
CA SER A 225 7.98 9.65 -20.69
C SER A 225 7.90 8.31 -19.97
N LYS A 226 8.68 7.33 -20.43
CA LYS A 226 8.75 6.00 -19.83
C LYS A 226 9.84 5.95 -18.76
N VAL A 227 9.75 4.91 -17.94
CA VAL A 227 10.70 4.53 -16.90
C VAL A 227 11.21 3.12 -17.19
N ASP A 228 12.52 2.97 -17.37
CA ASP A 228 13.17 1.67 -17.46
C ASP A 228 13.52 1.19 -16.06
N ARG A 229 12.60 0.45 -15.44
CA ARG A 229 12.76 -0.11 -14.10
C ARG A 229 13.90 -1.14 -13.98
N ASP A 230 14.37 -1.70 -15.09
CA ASP A 230 15.50 -2.63 -15.07
C ASP A 230 16.83 -1.91 -14.91
N GLN A 231 16.84 -0.57 -14.95
CA GLN A 231 17.99 0.29 -14.70
C GLN A 231 17.93 0.99 -13.34
N ASP A 232 19.08 1.47 -12.89
CA ASP A 232 19.16 2.25 -11.66
C ASP A 232 18.56 3.63 -11.89
N GLN A 233 17.60 3.98 -11.04
CA GLN A 233 16.89 5.24 -11.09
C GLN A 233 17.67 6.31 -10.33
N THR A 234 17.57 7.56 -10.77
CA THR A 234 18.08 8.74 -10.08
C THR A 234 16.94 9.74 -9.92
N VAL A 235 16.35 9.79 -8.73
CA VAL A 235 15.21 10.65 -8.43
C VAL A 235 15.66 11.73 -7.45
N ASN A 236 15.54 13.00 -7.84
CA ASN A 236 15.89 14.13 -6.99
C ASN A 236 14.65 14.96 -6.65
N LEU A 237 14.46 15.30 -5.39
CA LEU A 237 13.49 16.31 -5.00
C LEU A 237 14.11 17.70 -5.07
N THR A 238 13.33 18.63 -5.61
CA THR A 238 13.62 20.07 -5.69
C THR A 238 12.51 20.91 -5.05
N GLY A 239 11.54 20.24 -4.41
CA GLY A 239 10.42 20.84 -3.69
C GLY A 239 9.70 19.81 -2.83
N ASP A 240 8.89 20.28 -1.88
CA ASP A 240 8.09 19.42 -1.01
C ASP A 240 6.97 18.70 -1.78
N VAL A 241 6.70 17.46 -1.40
CA VAL A 241 5.68 16.60 -1.99
C VAL A 241 4.60 16.32 -0.95
N LYS A 242 3.35 16.71 -1.23
CA LYS A 242 2.21 16.48 -0.34
C LYS A 242 1.21 15.52 -0.97
N LEU A 243 1.18 14.28 -0.47
CA LEU A 243 0.30 13.21 -0.99
C LEU A 243 -1.01 13.07 -0.21
N THR A 244 -1.27 13.96 0.75
CA THR A 244 -2.51 13.97 1.52
C THR A 244 -3.74 13.99 0.63
N ASN A 245 -4.69 13.09 0.88
CA ASN A 245 -5.94 12.91 0.14
C ASN A 245 -5.77 12.55 -1.35
N THR A 246 -4.61 12.06 -1.79
CA THR A 246 -4.37 11.75 -3.21
C THR A 246 -4.60 10.29 -3.59
N GLY A 247 -4.58 9.37 -2.63
CA GLY A 247 -4.59 7.93 -2.91
C GLY A 247 -3.30 7.38 -3.54
N ILE A 248 -2.27 8.20 -3.73
CA ILE A 248 -0.93 7.74 -4.13
C ILE A 248 -0.24 7.11 -2.93
N ILE A 249 0.12 5.84 -3.06
CA ILE A 249 0.73 5.05 -1.98
C ILE A 249 2.25 5.29 -1.90
N GLY A 250 2.92 5.40 -3.05
CA GLY A 250 4.38 5.49 -3.13
C GLY A 250 4.89 5.21 -4.54
N ILE A 251 6.17 4.86 -4.66
CA ILE A 251 6.80 4.47 -5.92
C ILE A 251 6.68 2.96 -6.12
N GLY A 252 5.90 2.56 -7.12
CA GLY A 252 5.59 1.17 -7.44
C GLY A 252 4.38 0.63 -6.68
N LYS A 253 3.85 -0.49 -7.16
CA LYS A 253 2.79 -1.24 -6.48
C LYS A 253 3.27 -1.97 -5.24
N ASP A 254 2.33 -2.19 -4.34
CA ASP A 254 2.39 -2.93 -3.08
C ASP A 254 1.99 -4.41 -3.22
N ASN A 255 1.78 -4.87 -4.45
CA ASN A 255 1.53 -6.25 -4.81
C ASN A 255 2.66 -6.83 -5.67
N VAL A 256 2.69 -8.16 -5.78
CA VAL A 256 3.73 -8.86 -6.55
C VAL A 256 3.07 -9.91 -7.43
N GLU A 257 2.66 -9.53 -8.64
CA GLU A 257 2.20 -10.53 -9.61
C GLU A 257 3.28 -11.60 -9.83
N LYS A 258 2.92 -12.86 -9.54
CA LYS A 258 3.71 -14.08 -9.82
C LYS A 258 5.24 -13.98 -9.65
N GLY A 259 5.71 -13.35 -8.57
CA GLY A 259 7.14 -13.30 -8.23
C GLY A 259 7.96 -12.24 -8.96
N LYS A 260 7.33 -11.23 -9.56
CA LYS A 260 7.97 -10.09 -10.22
C LYS A 260 7.62 -8.76 -9.55
N ALA A 261 8.04 -8.56 -8.30
CA ALA A 261 7.82 -7.26 -7.66
C ALA A 261 8.55 -6.19 -8.47
N HIS A 262 7.87 -5.09 -8.84
CA HIS A 262 8.55 -3.94 -9.45
C HIS A 262 9.42 -3.29 -8.37
N GLN A 263 10.70 -3.63 -8.32
CA GLN A 263 11.62 -3.14 -7.31
C GLN A 263 12.24 -1.82 -7.74
N PHE A 264 12.11 -0.79 -6.91
CA PHE A 264 12.88 0.43 -7.10
C PHE A 264 14.36 0.16 -6.76
N LYS A 265 15.26 0.65 -7.62
CA LYS A 265 16.71 0.56 -7.44
C LYS A 265 17.40 1.84 -7.87
N GLY A 266 18.55 2.14 -7.28
CA GLY A 266 19.27 3.39 -7.49
C GLY A 266 19.12 4.38 -6.33
N THR A 267 18.90 5.66 -6.63
CA THR A 267 18.94 6.74 -5.64
C THR A 267 17.64 7.54 -5.60
N LEU A 268 17.13 7.78 -4.40
CA LEU A 268 16.14 8.82 -4.10
C LEU A 268 16.81 9.87 -3.20
N ASP A 269 17.20 11.00 -3.79
CA ASP A 269 17.76 12.13 -3.05
C ASP A 269 16.66 13.14 -2.76
N GLY A 270 16.36 13.34 -1.49
CA GLY A 270 15.33 14.24 -1.01
C GLY A 270 15.72 15.71 -1.06
N GLY A 271 16.98 16.07 -1.31
CA GLY A 271 17.39 17.49 -1.42
C GLY A 271 17.10 18.34 -0.17
N ASN A 272 16.90 17.72 0.99
CA ASN A 272 16.39 18.26 2.25
C ASN A 272 14.92 18.71 2.23
N TYR A 273 14.13 18.22 1.27
CA TYR A 273 12.69 18.41 1.20
C TYR A 273 11.92 17.31 1.95
N THR A 274 10.61 17.52 2.04
CA THR A 274 9.68 16.61 2.72
C THR A 274 8.76 15.91 1.72
N ILE A 275 8.58 14.60 1.91
CA ILE A 275 7.43 13.87 1.36
C ILE A 275 6.44 13.62 2.51
N THR A 276 5.21 14.12 2.38
CA THR A 276 4.11 13.85 3.31
C THR A 276 3.19 12.76 2.75
N LEU A 277 3.22 11.58 3.38
CA LEU A 277 2.41 10.41 3.02
C LEU A 277 1.00 10.48 3.61
N ASP A 278 0.07 9.78 2.95
CA ASP A 278 -1.29 9.60 3.45
C ASP A 278 -1.86 8.26 2.97
N ILE A 279 -1.15 7.20 3.35
CA ILE A 279 -1.45 5.85 2.89
C ILE A 279 -2.57 5.28 3.75
N GLY A 280 -3.61 4.77 3.10
CA GLY A 280 -4.73 4.08 3.75
C GLY A 280 -5.71 4.99 4.49
N ALA A 281 -5.63 6.31 4.31
CA ALA A 281 -6.57 7.24 4.91
C ALA A 281 -7.99 7.06 4.33
N ALA A 282 -8.97 7.00 5.24
CA ALA A 282 -10.38 6.91 4.88
C ALA A 282 -10.88 8.19 4.18
N TYR A 283 -11.86 8.01 3.30
CA TYR A 283 -12.51 9.10 2.57
C TYR A 283 -13.90 8.71 2.12
N GLY A 284 -14.69 9.71 1.72
CA GLY A 284 -16.08 9.54 1.33
C GLY A 284 -17.06 10.06 2.37
N LYS A 285 -18.23 10.49 1.93
CA LYS A 285 -19.35 10.80 2.82
C LYS A 285 -19.71 9.54 3.63
N ASN A 286 -20.11 9.76 4.88
CA ASN A 286 -20.40 8.71 5.86
C ASN A 286 -19.18 7.86 6.28
N SER A 287 -17.95 8.26 5.92
CA SER A 287 -16.77 7.60 6.46
C SER A 287 -16.56 7.98 7.94
N SER A 288 -17.14 7.23 8.87
CA SER A 288 -16.83 7.35 10.30
C SER A 288 -15.72 6.37 10.71
N GLY A 289 -14.57 6.90 11.16
CA GLY A 289 -13.53 6.13 11.86
C GLY A 289 -12.61 5.25 11.00
N ASP A 290 -11.89 4.35 11.66
CA ASP A 290 -10.88 3.41 11.11
C ASP A 290 -11.51 2.18 10.40
N ASP A 291 -12.79 2.26 10.01
CA ASP A 291 -13.58 1.11 9.54
C ASP A 291 -13.49 0.87 8.03
N TYR A 292 -12.89 1.79 7.27
CA TYR A 292 -12.81 1.74 5.80
C TYR A 292 -11.45 1.28 5.29
N ALA A 293 -11.47 0.70 4.09
CA ALA A 293 -10.47 -0.24 3.60
C ALA A 293 -9.34 0.35 2.74
N ALA A 294 -9.18 1.67 2.65
CA ALA A 294 -8.29 2.30 1.67
C ALA A 294 -6.82 1.83 1.76
N GLY A 295 -6.38 1.27 2.89
CA GLY A 295 -5.06 0.66 3.10
C GLY A 295 -5.15 -0.80 3.54
N GLN A 296 -6.02 -1.60 2.92
CA GLN A 296 -6.21 -3.00 3.30
C GLN A 296 -5.14 -3.94 2.77
N LEU A 297 -4.41 -4.60 3.67
CA LEU A 297 -3.45 -5.64 3.28
C LEU A 297 -4.08 -7.03 3.30
N TYR A 298 -3.64 -7.87 2.37
CA TYR A 298 -4.02 -9.28 2.27
C TYR A 298 -2.80 -10.18 2.42
N ALA A 299 -3.01 -11.40 2.94
CA ALA A 299 -1.92 -12.35 3.15
C ALA A 299 -1.53 -13.02 1.85
N LYS A 300 -0.23 -13.03 1.55
CA LYS A 300 0.38 -13.89 0.54
C LYS A 300 0.31 -15.35 1.00
N ARG A 301 -0.70 -16.08 0.55
CA ARG A 301 -0.77 -17.54 0.72
C ARG A 301 0.13 -18.23 -0.32
N SER A 302 0.60 -19.45 -0.08
CA SER A 302 1.50 -20.13 -1.03
C SER A 302 0.87 -20.33 -2.42
N ASP A 303 -0.46 -20.36 -2.49
CA ASP A 303 -1.29 -20.46 -3.69
C ASP A 303 -1.75 -19.10 -4.25
N GLN A 304 -1.69 -18.02 -3.46
CA GLN A 304 -2.19 -16.68 -3.83
C GLN A 304 -1.02 -15.73 -4.03
N ARG A 305 -0.68 -15.43 -5.29
CA ARG A 305 0.50 -14.61 -5.62
C ARG A 305 0.18 -13.14 -5.83
N ASP A 306 -1.06 -12.77 -6.15
CA ASP A 306 -1.44 -11.42 -6.55
C ASP A 306 -1.99 -10.60 -5.37
N THR A 307 -1.28 -10.63 -4.23
CA THR A 307 -1.75 -9.99 -2.98
C THR A 307 -1.10 -8.64 -2.76
N HIS A 308 -1.87 -7.66 -2.31
CA HIS A 308 -1.43 -6.36 -1.80
C HIS A 308 -0.93 -6.53 -0.35
N TYR A 309 0.38 -6.43 -0.10
CA TYR A 309 0.96 -6.76 1.21
C TYR A 309 2.04 -5.81 1.72
N SER A 310 2.29 -4.68 1.05
CA SER A 310 3.37 -3.77 1.45
C SER A 310 3.02 -2.28 1.34
N LEU A 311 2.68 -1.64 2.45
CA LEU A 311 2.41 -0.20 2.49
C LEU A 311 3.65 0.59 2.94
N ALA A 312 4.25 1.34 2.02
CA ALA A 312 5.38 2.24 2.27
C ALA A 312 5.57 3.24 1.12
N LEU A 313 6.37 4.28 1.32
CA LEU A 313 6.82 5.17 0.24
C LEU A 313 7.44 4.38 -0.92
N ILE A 314 8.18 3.31 -0.63
CA ILE A 314 8.69 2.35 -1.61
C ILE A 314 8.34 0.93 -1.12
N PRO A 315 7.30 0.30 -1.66
CA PRO A 315 6.89 -1.04 -1.22
C PRO A 315 8.02 -2.08 -1.36
N PHE A 316 8.69 -2.10 -2.52
CA PHE A 316 9.76 -3.07 -2.81
C PHE A 316 11.00 -2.36 -3.38
N ALA A 317 12.16 -2.63 -2.79
CA ALA A 317 13.43 -2.05 -3.19
C ALA A 317 14.55 -3.08 -3.34
N ARG A 318 15.55 -2.74 -4.15
CA ARG A 318 16.81 -3.46 -4.31
C ARG A 318 17.92 -2.46 -4.59
N ASP A 319 19.10 -2.63 -4.00
CA ASP A 319 20.27 -1.78 -4.27
C ASP A 319 19.94 -0.28 -4.29
N ILE A 320 19.47 0.22 -3.14
CA ILE A 320 18.88 1.55 -2.98
C ILE A 320 19.67 2.43 -2.02
N THR A 321 19.79 3.71 -2.37
CA THR A 321 20.17 4.80 -1.45
C THR A 321 19.03 5.81 -1.34
N ILE A 322 18.58 6.10 -0.11
CA ILE A 322 17.71 7.23 0.19
C ILE A 322 18.54 8.25 0.97
N SER A 323 18.56 9.50 0.52
CA SER A 323 19.33 10.55 1.17
C SER A 323 18.58 11.85 1.36
N ASN A 324 19.01 12.66 2.33
CA ASN A 324 18.58 14.06 2.52
C ASN A 324 17.06 14.24 2.47
N LEU A 325 16.29 13.39 3.15
CA LEU A 325 14.84 13.32 2.98
C LEU A 325 14.15 13.35 4.34
N THR A 326 13.10 14.15 4.46
CA THR A 326 12.12 14.00 5.54
C THR A 326 10.89 13.27 5.02
N ILE A 327 10.48 12.20 5.71
CA ILE A 327 9.26 11.45 5.41
C ILE A 327 8.29 11.66 6.56
N ASP A 328 7.15 12.30 6.26
CA ASP A 328 6.12 12.67 7.24
C ASP A 328 4.76 12.06 6.85
N GLY A 329 3.75 12.25 7.69
CA GLY A 329 2.38 11.82 7.42
C GLY A 329 2.03 10.47 8.04
N ASN A 330 1.15 9.72 7.40
CA ASN A 330 0.58 8.50 7.98
C ASN A 330 0.66 7.28 7.06
N VAL A 331 0.79 6.11 7.67
CA VAL A 331 0.67 4.81 7.01
C VAL A 331 -0.33 3.96 7.78
N ILE A 332 -1.58 3.95 7.32
CA ILE A 332 -2.69 3.28 8.01
C ILE A 332 -2.97 1.96 7.31
N CYS A 333 -2.80 0.87 8.05
CA CYS A 333 -3.05 -0.48 7.57
C CYS A 333 -4.26 -1.08 8.28
N LYS A 334 -5.18 -1.63 7.48
CA LYS A 334 -6.31 -2.43 7.97
C LYS A 334 -6.16 -3.87 7.51
N ILE A 335 -6.35 -4.83 8.41
CA ILE A 335 -6.30 -6.25 8.07
C ILE A 335 -7.74 -6.80 8.06
N PRO A 336 -8.19 -7.37 6.92
CA PRO A 336 -9.49 -8.02 6.81
C PRO A 336 -9.65 -9.22 7.75
N LYS A 337 -10.85 -9.42 8.30
CA LYS A 337 -11.15 -10.56 9.20
C LYS A 337 -10.96 -11.96 8.58
N THR A 338 -11.08 -12.05 7.26
CA THR A 338 -11.06 -13.31 6.50
C THR A 338 -9.68 -13.75 6.06
N VAL A 339 -8.68 -12.90 6.27
CA VAL A 339 -7.32 -13.18 5.85
C VAL A 339 -6.66 -14.11 6.88
N ASN A 340 -6.37 -15.34 6.45
CA ASN A 340 -5.60 -16.31 7.23
C ASN A 340 -4.18 -16.43 6.65
N GLN A 341 -3.16 -16.28 7.50
CA GLN A 341 -1.78 -16.63 7.14
C GLN A 341 -1.58 -18.14 7.28
N GLU A 342 -0.73 -18.72 6.42
CA GLU A 342 -0.21 -20.07 6.64
C GLU A 342 0.52 -20.13 7.99
N VAL A 343 0.10 -21.06 8.85
CA VAL A 343 0.55 -21.16 10.25
C VAL A 343 1.94 -21.79 10.36
N LYS A 344 2.44 -22.39 9.27
CA LYS A 344 3.76 -23.02 9.20
C LYS A 344 4.66 -22.15 8.33
N ASP A 345 5.88 -21.90 8.80
CA ASP A 345 6.92 -21.14 8.11
C ASP A 345 6.48 -19.73 7.69
N ILE A 346 6.57 -18.76 8.63
CA ILE A 346 6.29 -17.34 8.40
C ILE A 346 7.27 -16.79 7.35
N LYS A 347 6.93 -17.01 6.08
CA LYS A 347 7.74 -16.68 4.91
C LYS A 347 7.32 -15.34 4.31
N TYR A 348 6.03 -15.01 4.42
CA TYR A 348 5.43 -13.83 3.80
C TYR A 348 4.46 -13.13 4.76
N PRO A 349 4.94 -12.20 5.59
CA PRO A 349 4.09 -11.29 6.34
C PRO A 349 3.73 -10.07 5.49
N ALA A 350 2.80 -9.29 6.00
CA ALA A 350 2.54 -7.93 5.54
C ALA A 350 3.65 -6.98 6.01
N PHE A 351 3.91 -5.93 5.22
CA PHE A 351 4.87 -4.88 5.51
C PHE A 351 4.17 -3.53 5.64
N VAL A 352 4.53 -2.79 6.68
CA VAL A 352 4.06 -1.42 6.91
C VAL A 352 5.26 -0.60 7.34
N ALA A 353 5.64 0.42 6.56
CA ALA A 353 6.78 1.25 6.90
C ALA A 353 6.67 2.67 6.38
N GLY A 354 7.41 3.60 7.00
CA GLY A 354 7.50 4.98 6.51
C GLY A 354 8.25 5.06 5.18
N ALA A 355 9.43 4.42 5.08
CA ALA A 355 10.26 4.53 3.87
C ALA A 355 10.15 3.31 2.95
N ILE A 356 10.54 2.12 3.42
CA ILE A 356 10.62 0.92 2.58
C ILE A 356 9.90 -0.26 3.22
N GLY A 357 9.07 -0.96 2.45
CA GLY A 357 8.47 -2.23 2.89
C GLY A 357 9.52 -3.33 2.95
N LEU A 358 9.95 -3.81 1.79
CA LEU A 358 10.95 -4.87 1.65
C LEU A 358 12.17 -4.40 0.86
N ALA A 359 13.36 -4.57 1.42
CA ALA A 359 14.62 -4.31 0.74
C ALA A 359 15.41 -5.61 0.53
N SER A 360 15.69 -5.97 -0.72
CA SER A 360 16.33 -7.24 -1.09
C SER A 360 17.82 -7.14 -1.46
N GLY A 361 18.33 -5.91 -1.62
CA GLY A 361 19.73 -5.64 -1.98
C GLY A 361 20.44 -4.74 -0.97
N LYS A 362 21.54 -4.13 -1.39
CA LYS A 362 22.24 -3.13 -0.55
C LYS A 362 21.32 -1.95 -0.27
N THR A 363 21.18 -1.57 0.99
CA THR A 363 20.23 -0.54 1.40
C THR A 363 20.94 0.50 2.24
N LYS A 364 20.86 1.77 1.84
CA LYS A 364 21.48 2.88 2.56
C LYS A 364 20.46 4.00 2.81
N PHE A 365 20.37 4.43 4.05
CA PHE A 365 19.74 5.66 4.46
C PHE A 365 20.83 6.63 4.92
N ASN A 366 20.84 7.84 4.36
CA ASN A 366 21.87 8.85 4.64
C ASN A 366 21.23 10.23 4.85
N HIS A 367 21.27 10.76 6.06
CA HIS A 367 20.63 12.04 6.38
C HIS A 367 19.11 12.01 6.14
N VAL A 368 18.45 10.96 6.65
CA VAL A 368 17.01 10.74 6.47
C VAL A 368 16.29 10.87 7.81
N THR A 369 15.21 11.64 7.82
CA THR A 369 14.30 11.77 8.98
C THR A 369 12.97 11.11 8.68
N VAL A 370 12.51 10.22 9.56
CA VAL A 370 11.18 9.61 9.47
C VAL A 370 10.33 10.06 10.67
N ASN A 371 9.21 10.71 10.36
CA ASN A 371 8.22 11.26 11.26
C ASN A 371 6.83 10.62 11.10
N THR A 372 6.73 9.59 10.27
CA THR A 372 5.45 8.95 9.94
C THR A 372 4.78 8.32 11.17
N LYS A 373 3.45 8.38 11.20
CA LYS A 373 2.62 7.62 12.13
C LYS A 373 2.04 6.42 11.42
N SER A 374 2.56 5.24 11.73
CA SER A 374 2.09 3.99 11.17
C SER A 374 1.18 3.28 12.16
N SER A 375 0.05 2.78 11.69
CA SER A 375 -0.87 1.99 12.51
C SER A 375 -1.33 0.73 11.78
N VAL A 376 -1.47 -0.35 12.54
CA VAL A 376 -2.05 -1.60 12.06
C VAL A 376 -3.25 -1.93 12.93
N THR A 377 -4.38 -2.12 12.27
CA THR A 377 -5.65 -2.48 12.88
C THR A 377 -6.26 -3.67 12.14
N GLU A 378 -7.28 -4.28 12.72
CA GLU A 378 -8.04 -5.36 12.09
C GLU A 378 -9.53 -5.07 12.12
N GLU A 379 -10.29 -5.84 11.34
CA GLU A 379 -11.74 -5.84 11.41
C GLU A 379 -12.24 -6.83 12.46
N ALA A 380 -12.82 -6.31 13.55
CA ALA A 380 -13.39 -7.06 14.69
C ALA A 380 -12.38 -7.90 15.51
N THR A 381 -12.79 -8.39 16.68
CA THR A 381 -11.91 -8.92 17.75
C THR A 381 -11.46 -10.38 17.62
N ASP A 382 -11.90 -11.11 16.59
CA ASP A 382 -11.68 -12.56 16.47
C ASP A 382 -10.89 -12.97 15.22
N ALA A 383 -10.42 -12.00 14.42
CA ALA A 383 -9.55 -12.25 13.28
C ALA A 383 -8.18 -12.69 13.80
N LYS A 384 -7.63 -13.82 13.32
CA LYS A 384 -6.25 -14.20 13.61
C LYS A 384 -5.46 -14.39 12.32
N LYS A 385 -4.19 -13.94 12.40
CA LYS A 385 -2.96 -14.56 11.87
C LYS A 385 -2.19 -13.82 10.78
N LEU A 386 -2.67 -12.75 10.12
CA LEU A 386 -1.74 -12.01 9.25
C LEU A 386 -0.72 -11.26 10.09
N LEU A 387 0.50 -11.79 10.15
CA LEU A 387 1.61 -11.08 10.76
C LEU A 387 1.94 -9.85 9.93
N ALA A 388 2.12 -8.72 10.64
CA ALA A 388 2.60 -7.48 10.05
C ALA A 388 3.96 -7.15 10.67
N TRP A 389 4.90 -6.76 9.82
CA TRP A 389 6.19 -6.22 10.21
C TRP A 389 6.16 -4.72 9.98
N GLN A 390 6.32 -3.99 11.09
CA GLN A 390 6.21 -2.55 11.14
C GLN A 390 7.58 -1.92 11.35
N GLY A 391 8.02 -1.11 10.40
CA GLY A 391 9.29 -0.37 10.45
C GLY A 391 9.05 1.13 10.47
N GLY A 392 9.80 1.91 11.25
CA GLY A 392 9.85 3.35 11.01
C GLY A 392 10.47 3.60 9.63
N PHE A 393 11.70 3.13 9.42
CA PHE A 393 12.36 3.20 8.12
C PHE A 393 12.03 1.99 7.24
N LEU A 394 12.28 0.77 7.73
CA LEU A 394 12.25 -0.45 6.91
C LEU A 394 11.45 -1.58 7.58
N ALA A 395 10.49 -2.19 6.91
CA ALA A 395 9.83 -3.37 7.49
C ALA A 395 10.72 -4.62 7.45
N ARG A 396 11.33 -4.95 6.30
CA ARG A 396 12.22 -6.13 6.16
C ARG A 396 13.46 -5.87 5.32
N CYS A 397 14.63 -6.27 5.82
CA CYS A 397 15.87 -6.39 5.06
C CYS A 397 16.20 -7.86 4.74
N GLU A 398 16.23 -8.22 3.46
CA GLU A 398 16.78 -9.49 2.94
C GLU A 398 18.18 -9.32 2.32
N GLY A 399 18.61 -8.07 2.13
CA GLY A 399 19.91 -7.74 1.56
C GLY A 399 21.10 -8.07 2.46
N SER A 400 22.31 -7.98 1.88
CA SER A 400 23.57 -8.23 2.59
C SER A 400 24.08 -7.05 3.41
N THR A 401 23.56 -5.85 3.17
CA THR A 401 24.04 -4.61 3.79
C THR A 401 22.89 -3.66 4.04
N LEU A 402 22.81 -3.16 5.26
CA LEU A 402 21.85 -2.16 5.68
C LEU A 402 22.57 -1.05 6.45
N THR A 403 22.58 0.17 5.94
CA THR A 403 23.30 1.29 6.55
C THR A 403 22.36 2.43 6.89
N PHE A 404 22.47 2.94 8.12
CA PHE A 404 21.85 4.17 8.58
C PHE A 404 22.95 5.14 9.01
N THR A 405 23.05 6.28 8.34
CA THR A 405 24.01 7.33 8.65
C THR A 405 23.29 8.65 8.77
N ASP A 406 23.53 9.40 9.84
CA ASP A 406 22.92 10.72 10.06
C ASP A 406 21.38 10.68 10.08
N CYS A 407 20.79 9.56 10.50
CA CYS A 407 19.34 9.35 10.43
C CYS A 407 18.62 9.76 11.72
N THR A 408 17.35 10.12 11.60
CA THR A 408 16.49 10.41 12.76
C THR A 408 15.15 9.68 12.65
N TRP A 409 14.83 8.84 13.62
CA TRP A 409 13.45 8.40 13.86
C TRP A 409 12.81 9.38 14.85
N GLY A 410 12.03 10.32 14.32
CA GLY A 410 11.69 11.55 15.04
C GLY A 410 10.67 11.39 16.16
N ASN A 411 10.55 12.42 17.00
CA ASN A 411 9.68 12.41 18.19
C ASN A 411 8.17 12.44 17.88
N THR A 412 7.78 12.77 16.65
CA THR A 412 6.40 12.68 16.18
C THR A 412 6.07 11.33 15.54
N ALA A 413 7.10 10.50 15.28
CA ALA A 413 6.93 9.19 14.69
C ALA A 413 6.31 8.22 15.69
N SER A 414 5.43 7.36 15.20
CA SER A 414 4.80 6.32 16.01
C SER A 414 4.55 5.05 15.20
N LEU A 415 4.73 3.90 15.85
CA LEU A 415 4.33 2.59 15.34
C LEU A 415 3.30 2.00 16.30
N GLU A 416 2.07 1.80 15.84
CA GLU A 416 0.98 1.30 16.66
C GLU A 416 0.39 0.01 16.07
N ASP A 417 0.55 -1.12 16.74
CA ASP A 417 -0.27 -2.30 16.45
C ASP A 417 -1.40 -2.41 17.48
N LYS A 418 -2.62 -2.08 17.05
CA LYS A 418 -3.81 -2.13 17.92
C LYS A 418 -4.35 -3.54 18.11
N ARG A 419 -3.79 -4.54 17.43
CA ARG A 419 -4.28 -5.93 17.46
C ARG A 419 -3.65 -6.71 18.59
N ASN A 420 -4.42 -7.61 19.20
CA ASN A 420 -3.89 -8.59 20.14
C ASN A 420 -3.38 -9.84 19.40
N THR A 421 -2.37 -9.65 18.54
CA THR A 421 -1.76 -10.72 17.75
C THR A 421 -0.34 -11.03 18.23
N ASP A 422 -0.03 -12.31 18.40
CA ASP A 422 1.30 -12.77 18.79
C ASP A 422 2.28 -12.73 17.60
N ASN A 423 3.59 -12.70 17.87
CA ASN A 423 4.68 -12.83 16.88
C ASN A 423 4.82 -11.70 15.85
N HIS A 424 4.09 -10.59 15.98
CA HIS A 424 4.35 -9.41 15.17
C HIS A 424 5.73 -8.80 15.50
N ARG A 425 6.22 -7.95 14.58
CA ARG A 425 7.54 -7.34 14.71
C ARG A 425 7.44 -5.85 14.47
N ILE A 426 7.93 -5.05 15.40
CA ILE A 426 7.80 -3.61 15.33
C ILE A 426 9.14 -2.97 15.71
N GLY A 427 9.78 -2.28 14.78
CA GLY A 427 11.06 -1.65 15.02
C GLY A 427 11.20 -0.24 14.46
N GLY A 428 11.85 0.65 15.20
CA GLY A 428 11.99 2.06 14.81
C GLY A 428 12.85 2.24 13.56
N LEU A 429 14.03 1.60 13.47
CA LEU A 429 14.77 1.55 12.20
C LEU A 429 14.30 0.38 11.33
N ALA A 430 14.31 -0.84 11.86
CA ALA A 430 13.86 -2.01 11.09
C ALA A 430 13.04 -3.04 11.90
N ALA A 431 12.00 -3.61 11.31
CA ALA A 431 11.23 -4.66 11.97
C ALA A 431 11.94 -6.02 11.91
N GLU A 432 12.44 -6.41 10.73
CA GLU A 432 13.20 -7.65 10.55
C GLU A 432 14.45 -7.43 9.68
N VAL A 433 15.56 -8.00 10.12
CA VAL A 433 16.78 -8.17 9.31
C VAL A 433 17.10 -9.66 9.20
N MET A 434 17.28 -10.14 7.97
CA MET A 434 17.63 -11.52 7.69
C MET A 434 19.12 -11.82 7.95
N GLY A 435 19.43 -13.10 8.12
CA GLY A 435 20.77 -13.61 8.37
C GLY A 435 21.77 -13.28 7.26
N GLY A 436 23.00 -12.96 7.66
CA GLY A 436 24.06 -12.59 6.74
C GLY A 436 23.99 -11.16 6.23
N CYS A 437 23.22 -10.30 6.89
CA CYS A 437 23.25 -8.87 6.68
C CYS A 437 24.26 -8.22 7.64
N THR A 438 25.08 -7.31 7.10
CA THR A 438 25.85 -6.36 7.91
C THR A 438 25.03 -5.08 8.07
N VAL A 439 24.62 -4.80 9.29
CA VAL A 439 23.92 -3.58 9.66
C VAL A 439 24.91 -2.59 10.26
N THR A 440 24.95 -1.37 9.73
CA THR A 440 25.77 -0.28 10.27
C THR A 440 24.85 0.88 10.66
N VAL A 441 24.98 1.36 11.88
CA VAL A 441 24.23 2.51 12.41
C VAL A 441 25.25 3.52 12.92
N SER A 442 25.26 4.72 12.34
CA SER A 442 26.20 5.78 12.68
C SER A 442 25.48 7.12 12.83
N ASN A 443 25.78 7.88 13.88
CA ASN A 443 25.24 9.24 14.12
C ASN A 443 23.71 9.30 13.94
N THR A 444 22.99 8.41 14.63
CA THR A 444 21.55 8.23 14.43
C THR A 444 20.81 8.53 15.72
N THR A 445 19.65 9.19 15.62
CA THR A 445 18.79 9.52 16.77
C THR A 445 17.47 8.76 16.74
N LEU A 446 17.11 8.12 17.85
CA LEU A 446 15.81 7.47 18.06
C LEU A 446 14.98 8.22 19.09
N SER A 447 13.81 8.70 18.68
CA SER A 447 12.93 9.54 19.50
C SER A 447 11.44 9.19 19.39
N GLY A 448 11.06 8.29 18.48
CA GLY A 448 9.66 7.93 18.25
C GLY A 448 9.05 7.04 19.34
N SER A 449 7.82 6.61 19.10
CA SER A 449 7.06 5.75 20.01
C SER A 449 6.62 4.44 19.35
N ILE A 450 6.60 3.35 20.14
CA ILE A 450 6.04 2.06 19.73
C ILE A 450 4.98 1.63 20.74
N THR A 451 3.80 1.27 20.24
CA THR A 451 2.72 0.69 21.03
C THR A 451 2.29 -0.65 20.42
N SER A 452 2.25 -1.69 21.25
CA SER A 452 1.73 -3.01 20.88
C SER A 452 0.66 -3.45 21.87
N ALA A 453 -0.52 -3.81 21.34
CA ALA A 453 -1.61 -4.42 22.10
C ALA A 453 -1.48 -5.95 22.26
N SER A 454 -0.36 -6.53 21.84
CA SER A 454 -0.11 -7.96 21.94
C SER A 454 0.17 -8.39 23.38
N GLN A 455 -0.55 -9.42 23.84
CA GLN A 455 -0.40 -9.97 25.18
C GLN A 455 0.69 -11.04 25.28
N SER A 456 1.27 -11.51 24.15
CA SER A 456 2.34 -12.51 24.18
C SER A 456 3.22 -12.49 22.92
N ASN A 457 4.49 -12.90 23.08
CA ASN A 457 5.43 -13.13 21.97
C ASN A 457 5.59 -11.96 20.97
N ALA A 458 5.38 -10.72 21.40
CA ALA A 458 5.65 -9.54 20.60
C ALA A 458 7.16 -9.29 20.51
N ASN A 459 7.69 -9.06 19.30
CA ASN A 459 9.07 -8.65 19.11
C ASN A 459 9.09 -7.15 18.81
N VAL A 460 9.57 -6.36 19.77
CA VAL A 460 9.56 -4.89 19.67
C VAL A 460 10.91 -4.32 20.10
N GLY A 461 11.46 -3.39 19.32
CA GLY A 461 12.68 -2.68 19.68
C GLY A 461 12.91 -1.41 18.85
N GLY A 462 13.30 -0.30 19.49
CA GLY A 462 13.52 0.99 18.80
C GLY A 462 14.52 0.95 17.66
N LEU A 463 15.57 0.14 17.77
CA LEU A 463 16.55 -0.03 16.72
C LEU A 463 16.09 -1.07 15.69
N ILE A 464 16.15 -2.36 16.07
CA ILE A 464 15.73 -3.48 15.23
C ILE A 464 14.92 -4.44 16.09
N ALA A 465 13.75 -4.88 15.63
CA ALA A 465 12.92 -5.79 16.43
C ALA A 465 13.43 -7.24 16.39
N VAL A 466 13.84 -7.73 15.22
CA VAL A 466 14.46 -9.06 15.05
C VAL A 466 15.60 -9.02 14.04
N SER A 467 16.75 -9.56 14.43
CA SER A 467 17.84 -9.94 13.51
C SER A 467 17.95 -11.46 13.51
N ARG A 468 17.75 -12.08 12.35
CA ARG A 468 17.81 -13.55 12.23
C ARG A 468 19.25 -14.03 12.15
N GLY A 469 19.51 -15.18 12.76
CA GLY A 469 20.73 -15.95 12.54
C GLY A 469 20.64 -16.89 11.32
N GLU A 470 19.64 -16.70 10.46
CA GLU A 470 19.34 -17.54 9.29
C GLU A 470 18.89 -16.67 8.10
N ASP A 471 19.19 -17.13 6.89
CA ASP A 471 18.69 -16.51 5.66
C ASP A 471 17.22 -16.86 5.37
N SER A 472 16.69 -16.38 4.24
CA SER A 472 15.29 -16.62 3.83
C SER A 472 14.94 -18.07 3.53
N ASN A 473 15.95 -18.95 3.48
CA ASN A 473 15.80 -20.40 3.26
C ASN A 473 16.10 -21.20 4.54
N SER A 474 16.06 -20.55 5.70
CA SER A 474 16.34 -21.16 7.01
C SER A 474 17.75 -21.75 7.12
N LYS A 475 18.70 -21.25 6.32
CA LYS A 475 20.10 -21.65 6.44
C LYS A 475 20.79 -20.74 7.44
N ALA A 476 21.44 -21.34 8.45
CA ALA A 476 22.22 -20.62 9.44
C ALA A 476 23.23 -19.67 8.76
N LYS A 477 23.09 -18.38 9.03
CA LYS A 477 23.89 -17.30 8.47
C LYS A 477 23.87 -16.13 9.47
N PRO A 478 24.92 -15.94 10.28
CA PRO A 478 24.93 -14.90 11.29
C PRO A 478 24.91 -13.50 10.66
N SER A 479 24.24 -12.57 11.31
CA SER A 479 24.28 -11.14 10.96
C SER A 479 25.27 -10.40 11.85
N THR A 480 25.79 -9.27 11.35
CA THR A 480 26.67 -8.36 12.09
C THR A 480 25.96 -7.03 12.29
N ILE A 481 26.01 -6.47 13.50
CA ILE A 481 25.43 -5.16 13.79
C ILE A 481 26.54 -4.28 14.39
N GLU A 482 26.87 -3.20 13.69
CA GLU A 482 27.86 -2.21 14.06
C GLU A 482 27.16 -0.90 14.41
N ILE A 483 27.43 -0.36 15.60
CA ILE A 483 26.78 0.85 16.11
C ILE A 483 27.86 1.83 16.54
N SER A 484 27.77 3.06 16.03
CA SER A 484 28.58 4.20 16.42
C SER A 484 27.66 5.41 16.62
N GLU A 485 27.86 6.19 17.68
CA GLU A 485 27.15 7.46 17.88
C GLU A 485 25.61 7.35 17.79
N LEU A 486 25.03 6.38 18.51
CA LEU A 486 23.57 6.25 18.64
C LEU A 486 23.06 7.09 19.80
N SER A 487 22.17 8.04 19.52
CA SER A 487 21.43 8.81 20.51
C SER A 487 20.02 8.27 20.67
N VAL A 488 19.57 8.10 21.91
CA VAL A 488 18.18 7.76 22.21
C VAL A 488 17.59 8.85 23.09
N ASN A 489 16.62 9.56 22.55
CA ASN A 489 16.09 10.78 23.13
C ASN A 489 14.55 10.75 23.14
N GLY A 490 13.96 10.36 24.27
CA GLY A 490 12.51 10.33 24.42
C GLY A 490 11.79 9.12 23.80
N GLU A 491 12.55 8.13 23.31
CA GLU A 491 11.97 6.89 22.79
C GLU A 491 11.08 6.21 23.85
N THR A 492 9.86 5.82 23.44
CA THR A 492 8.91 5.13 24.32
C THR A 492 8.42 3.84 23.68
N VAL A 493 8.55 2.71 24.38
CA VAL A 493 8.06 1.40 23.94
C VAL A 493 7.05 0.87 24.96
N THR A 494 5.82 0.61 24.52
CA THR A 494 4.72 0.12 25.35
C THR A 494 4.17 -1.20 24.79
N THR A 495 4.12 -2.24 25.62
CA THR A 495 3.54 -3.56 25.28
C THR A 495 2.58 -4.00 26.39
N SER A 496 1.43 -4.58 26.08
CA SER A 496 0.51 -5.11 27.11
C SER A 496 1.06 -6.38 27.78
N SER A 497 1.50 -6.27 29.05
CA SER A 497 1.81 -7.37 29.99
C SER A 497 2.24 -8.72 29.37
N ALA A 498 3.27 -8.71 28.52
CA ALA A 498 3.75 -9.94 27.88
C ALA A 498 4.34 -10.88 28.94
N GLN A 499 3.81 -12.11 29.04
CA GLN A 499 4.34 -13.13 29.97
C GLN A 499 5.78 -13.58 29.63
N GLN A 500 6.31 -13.23 28.46
CA GLN A 500 7.69 -13.45 28.02
C GLN A 500 8.06 -12.44 26.90
N PRO A 501 8.60 -11.24 27.20
CA PRO A 501 9.17 -10.39 26.15
C PRO A 501 10.53 -10.96 25.70
N THR A 502 10.61 -11.49 24.48
CA THR A 502 11.90 -11.71 23.79
C THR A 502 12.37 -10.39 23.18
N ALA A 503 12.77 -9.48 24.05
CA ALA A 503 13.32 -8.18 23.67
C ALA A 503 14.75 -8.34 23.16
N VAL A 504 14.99 -8.14 21.87
CA VAL A 504 16.33 -8.00 21.31
C VAL A 504 16.57 -6.50 21.09
N CYS A 505 17.47 -5.93 21.90
CA CYS A 505 17.88 -4.51 21.95
C CYS A 505 16.84 -3.50 22.46
N TRP A 506 16.90 -3.20 23.75
CA TRP A 506 16.37 -1.94 24.29
C TRP A 506 17.52 -0.96 24.44
N ALA A 507 17.36 0.23 23.87
CA ALA A 507 18.13 1.39 24.28
C ALA A 507 17.16 2.26 25.08
N THR A 508 17.23 2.19 26.41
CA THR A 508 16.48 3.11 27.27
C THR A 508 17.48 4.00 28.00
N SER A 509 17.27 5.31 27.92
CA SER A 509 17.99 6.38 28.63
C SER A 509 19.45 6.07 28.98
N GLY A 510 20.32 6.13 27.96
CA GLY A 510 21.77 6.07 28.15
C GLY A 510 22.38 4.69 28.43
N ARG A 511 21.63 3.59 28.29
CA ARG A 511 22.19 2.22 28.31
C ARG A 511 21.61 1.36 27.18
N ILE A 512 22.47 0.89 26.28
CA ILE A 512 22.16 -0.19 25.34
C ILE A 512 22.16 -1.50 26.13
N ARG A 513 21.01 -2.17 26.24
CA ARG A 513 20.95 -3.59 26.65
C ARG A 513 20.72 -4.44 25.41
N MET A 514 21.81 -4.99 24.86
CA MET A 514 21.74 -6.14 23.95
C MET A 514 21.41 -7.39 24.77
N LEU A 515 20.16 -7.87 24.72
CA LEU A 515 19.83 -9.22 25.18
C LEU A 515 19.87 -10.14 23.96
N SER A 516 20.99 -10.83 23.76
CA SER A 516 21.09 -11.91 22.77
C SER A 516 20.41 -13.16 23.31
N LEU A 517 19.15 -13.40 22.97
CA LEU A 517 18.58 -14.75 23.06
C LEU A 517 18.72 -15.39 21.68
N LEU A 518 19.85 -16.08 21.49
CA LEU A 518 19.95 -17.11 20.46
C LEU A 518 18.91 -18.20 20.80
N ARG A 519 17.77 -18.20 20.12
CA ARG A 519 16.97 -19.43 20.01
C ARG A 519 17.68 -20.30 18.99
N MET A 520 18.40 -21.32 19.45
CA MET A 520 18.79 -22.45 18.60
C MET A 520 17.52 -23.26 18.28
N PRO A 521 17.39 -23.82 17.06
CA PRO A 521 16.21 -24.59 16.67
C PRO A 521 16.09 -25.87 17.52
N GLU A 522 14.88 -26.17 17.97
CA GLU A 522 14.45 -27.54 18.34
C GLU A 522 13.81 -28.21 17.12
#